data_AF-A0A6J8AZW5-F1
#
_entry.id   AF-A0A6J8AZW5-F1
#
_cell.length_a   1.000
_cell.length_b   1.000
_cell.length_c   1.000
_cell.angle_alpha   90.00
_cell.angle_beta   90.00
_cell.angle_gamma   90.00
#
_symmetry.space_group_name_H-M   'P 1'
#
loop_
_entity.id
_entity.type
_entity.pdbx_description
1 polymer ?
#
loop_
_entity_poly.entity_id
_entity_poly.type
_entity_poly.pdbx_seq_one_letter_code
_entity_poly.pdbx_strand_id
1 'polypeptide(L)'
;MIDKAKLINLLLYDTLLVMALGKKLPNDILQITQNCDKHNERYIIYCKKHECPCCSSCIVENHSVCRDLAKLADNVQNIKTSNAFYEIEHSLTELAENIKTIRQNRQNILKTLSEKKFKILQEIKETRNTINNHLDKIQDDIINTLNLTEEKESRQIEVLLTQLKWKENEISECQRNIEKIRQHVTDLQTFVSIKQLVKKVSIKEQLLQSITKVENCQKSRLSYQVSTAIQKYVTDIQSFGEVHRRPSLVLSS
;
A
#
# COMPACT_ATOMS: atom_id res chain seq x y z
N MET A 1 56.26 18.33 2.99
CA MET A 1 56.51 18.88 1.64
C MET A 1 55.20 19.41 1.11
N ILE A 2 55.02 20.73 1.08
CA ILE A 2 53.79 21.35 0.57
C ILE A 2 53.82 21.19 -0.96
N ASP A 3 52.81 20.52 -1.47
CA ASP A 3 52.66 20.17 -2.88
C ASP A 3 52.62 21.46 -3.73
N LYS A 4 53.70 21.71 -4.50
CA LYS A 4 53.81 22.87 -5.39
C LYS A 4 52.65 22.93 -6.39
N ALA A 5 52.00 21.80 -6.71
CA ALA A 5 50.83 21.76 -7.58
C ALA A 5 49.55 22.33 -6.92
N LYS A 6 49.43 22.29 -5.59
CA LYS A 6 48.31 22.91 -4.86
C LYS A 6 48.44 24.42 -4.74
N LEU A 7 49.67 24.94 -4.57
CA LEU A 7 49.93 26.38 -4.54
C LEU A 7 49.73 27.05 -5.90
N ILE A 8 50.07 26.36 -7.00
CA ILE A 8 49.83 26.87 -8.36
C ILE A 8 48.34 26.89 -8.71
N ASN A 9 47.55 25.92 -8.26
CA ASN A 9 46.09 25.91 -8.48
C ASN A 9 45.34 26.99 -7.69
N LEU A 10 45.78 27.32 -6.47
CA LEU A 10 45.20 28.42 -5.69
C LEU A 10 45.54 29.80 -6.30
N LEU A 11 46.77 29.99 -6.79
CA LEU A 11 47.17 31.24 -7.44
C LEU A 11 46.53 31.44 -8.82
N LEU A 12 46.27 30.36 -9.57
CA LEU A 12 45.54 30.40 -10.85
C LEU A 12 44.04 30.69 -10.64
N TYR A 13 43.44 30.21 -9.55
CA TYR A 13 42.05 30.53 -9.22
C TYR A 13 41.89 32.03 -8.89
N ASP A 14 42.84 32.62 -8.15
CA ASP A 14 42.82 34.05 -7.84
C ASP A 14 43.15 34.93 -9.05
N THR A 15 44.05 34.52 -9.96
CA THR A 15 44.30 35.28 -11.20
C THR A 15 43.18 35.16 -12.23
N LEU A 16 42.47 34.02 -12.29
CA LEU A 16 41.25 33.88 -13.11
C LEU A 16 40.06 34.64 -12.51
N LEU A 17 39.96 34.72 -11.18
CA LEU A 17 38.93 35.55 -10.51
C LEU A 17 39.16 37.05 -10.76
N VAL A 18 40.42 37.49 -10.76
CA VAL A 18 40.78 38.90 -10.99
C VAL A 18 40.65 39.31 -12.46
N MET A 19 40.83 38.39 -13.42
CA MET A 19 40.54 38.66 -14.85
C MET A 19 39.04 38.60 -15.20
N ALA A 20 38.21 37.93 -14.39
CA ALA A 20 36.75 37.92 -14.53
C ALA A 20 36.06 39.17 -13.96
N LEU A 21 36.80 40.05 -13.27
CA LEU A 21 36.30 41.32 -12.70
C LEU A 21 36.25 42.49 -13.70
N GLY A 22 36.45 42.22 -15.00
CA GLY A 22 35.93 43.10 -16.03
C GLY A 22 34.42 42.91 -16.13
N LYS A 23 33.65 43.49 -15.19
CA LYS A 23 32.17 43.49 -15.26
C LYS A 23 31.75 44.18 -16.56
N LYS A 24 31.62 43.40 -17.63
CA LYS A 24 30.93 43.83 -18.85
C LYS A 24 29.50 44.12 -18.41
N LEU A 25 29.03 45.32 -18.71
CA LEU A 25 27.63 45.68 -18.50
C LEU A 25 26.75 44.62 -19.21
N PRO A 26 25.56 44.29 -18.66
CA PRO A 26 24.63 43.40 -19.35
C PRO A 26 24.40 43.87 -20.80
N ASN A 27 24.20 42.94 -21.74
CA ASN A 27 24.04 43.28 -23.17
C ASN A 27 22.93 44.30 -23.39
N ASP A 28 21.83 44.19 -22.64
CA ASP A 28 20.69 45.11 -22.71
C ASP A 28 21.08 46.54 -22.31
N ILE A 29 22.08 46.69 -21.41
CA ILE A 29 22.63 47.99 -21.00
C ILE A 29 23.63 48.52 -22.03
N LEU A 30 24.41 47.64 -22.68
CA LEU A 30 25.36 48.04 -23.73
C LEU A 30 24.69 48.59 -24.98
N GLN A 31 23.43 48.23 -25.22
CA GLN A 31 22.63 48.73 -26.33
C GLN A 31 22.02 50.12 -26.07
N ILE A 32 22.12 50.65 -24.84
CA ILE A 32 21.58 51.95 -24.49
C ILE A 32 22.44 53.06 -25.11
N THR A 33 21.83 53.85 -25.99
CA THR A 33 22.45 54.99 -26.66
C THR A 33 22.42 56.24 -25.76
N GLN A 34 23.41 57.11 -25.89
CA GLN A 34 23.43 58.41 -25.17
C GLN A 34 22.58 59.49 -25.88
N ASN A 35 22.16 59.20 -27.12
CA ASN A 35 21.45 60.12 -27.99
C ASN A 35 20.02 59.63 -28.20
N CYS A 36 19.11 60.57 -28.37
CA CYS A 36 17.72 60.29 -28.69
C CYS A 36 17.60 59.64 -30.06
N ASP A 37 16.90 58.50 -30.13
CA ASP A 37 16.74 57.75 -31.38
C ASP A 37 15.99 58.54 -32.48
N LYS A 38 15.17 59.53 -32.10
CA LYS A 38 14.38 60.35 -33.04
C LYS A 38 15.14 61.57 -33.55
N HIS A 39 15.81 62.30 -32.65
CA HIS A 39 16.42 63.59 -32.95
C HIS A 39 17.95 63.54 -32.99
N ASN A 40 18.55 62.40 -32.65
CA ASN A 40 20.00 62.19 -32.51
C ASN A 40 20.70 63.21 -31.59
N GLU A 41 19.95 63.82 -30.67
CA GLU A 41 20.43 64.76 -29.66
C GLU A 41 20.67 64.06 -28.32
N ARG A 42 21.66 64.52 -27.54
CA ARG A 42 21.96 63.92 -26.24
C ARG A 42 20.78 64.06 -25.26
N TYR A 43 20.53 63.00 -24.49
CA TYR A 43 19.58 63.07 -23.38
C TYR A 43 20.10 63.97 -22.25
N ILE A 44 19.33 64.99 -21.89
CA ILE A 44 19.73 66.01 -20.88
C ILE A 44 18.70 66.23 -19.78
N ILE A 45 17.42 65.92 -20.04
CA ILE A 45 16.31 66.08 -19.10
C ILE A 45 15.67 64.72 -18.83
N TYR A 46 15.12 64.52 -17.64
CA TYR A 46 14.29 63.38 -17.26
C TYR A 46 12.86 63.86 -17.00
N CYS A 47 11.90 63.25 -17.69
CA CYS A 47 10.48 63.50 -17.47
C CYS A 47 9.96 62.57 -16.39
N LYS A 48 9.61 63.08 -15.20
CA LYS A 48 9.10 62.24 -14.11
C LYS A 48 7.73 61.64 -14.39
N LYS A 49 6.87 62.38 -15.10
CA LYS A 49 5.52 61.91 -15.45
C LYS A 49 5.52 60.66 -16.34
N HIS A 50 6.50 60.54 -17.23
CA HIS A 50 6.61 59.44 -18.20
C HIS A 50 7.79 58.50 -17.91
N GLU A 51 8.53 58.76 -16.83
CA GLU A 51 9.68 57.99 -16.39
C GLU A 51 10.72 57.71 -17.48
N CYS A 52 11.06 58.73 -18.29
CA CYS A 52 11.95 58.57 -19.43
C CYS A 52 12.95 59.72 -19.61
N PRO A 53 14.13 59.47 -20.21
CA PRO A 53 15.06 60.52 -20.61
C PRO A 53 14.59 61.24 -21.89
N CYS A 54 14.83 62.55 -21.97
CA CYS A 54 14.43 63.43 -23.07
C CYS A 54 15.60 64.32 -23.54
N CYS A 55 15.72 64.52 -24.86
CA CYS A 55 16.49 65.60 -25.46
C CYS A 55 15.66 66.91 -25.49
N SER A 56 16.28 68.03 -25.90
CA SER A 56 15.61 69.33 -26.03
C SER A 56 14.38 69.30 -26.95
N SER A 57 14.52 68.68 -28.12
CA SER A 57 13.46 68.60 -29.12
C SER A 57 12.25 67.79 -28.64
N CYS A 58 12.49 66.66 -27.94
CA CYS A 58 11.43 65.87 -27.30
C CYS A 58 10.61 66.66 -26.28
N ILE A 59 11.22 67.61 -25.56
CA ILE A 59 10.51 68.41 -24.55
C ILE A 59 9.48 69.29 -25.22
N VAL A 60 9.84 69.95 -26.32
CA VAL A 60 8.94 70.87 -27.03
C VAL A 60 7.84 70.11 -27.76
N GLU A 61 8.18 68.99 -28.41
CA GLU A 61 7.23 68.23 -29.23
C GLU A 61 6.26 67.39 -28.40
N ASN A 62 6.78 66.63 -27.44
CA ASN A 62 6.03 65.54 -26.80
C ASN A 62 5.82 65.71 -25.29
N HIS A 63 6.60 66.60 -24.65
CA HIS A 63 6.53 66.81 -23.21
C HIS A 63 6.26 68.27 -22.82
N SER A 64 5.71 69.09 -23.73
CA SER A 64 5.48 70.53 -23.52
C SER A 64 4.49 70.83 -22.39
N VAL A 65 3.59 69.88 -22.10
CA VAL A 65 2.62 69.95 -21.00
C VAL A 65 3.11 69.27 -19.71
N CYS A 66 4.28 68.64 -19.73
CA CYS A 66 4.85 68.00 -18.54
C CYS A 66 5.45 69.06 -17.62
N ARG A 67 4.95 69.12 -16.38
CA ARG A 67 5.42 70.10 -15.37
C ARG A 67 6.61 69.58 -14.56
N ASP A 68 6.75 68.26 -14.43
CA ASP A 68 7.78 67.63 -13.60
C ASP A 68 8.99 67.17 -14.41
N LEU A 69 9.77 68.15 -14.89
CA LEU A 69 11.02 67.92 -15.60
C LEU A 69 12.21 68.18 -14.66
N ALA A 70 13.20 67.29 -14.68
CA ALA A 70 14.44 67.43 -13.92
C ALA A 70 15.66 67.26 -14.84
N LYS A 71 16.82 67.82 -14.49
CA LYS A 71 18.05 67.49 -15.21
C LYS A 71 18.35 66.01 -15.02
N LEU A 72 18.68 65.31 -16.10
CA LEU A 72 18.97 63.88 -16.06
C LEU A 72 20.18 63.59 -15.16
N ALA A 73 21.22 64.44 -15.21
CA ALA A 73 22.39 64.31 -14.35
C ALA A 73 22.04 64.38 -12.85
N ASP A 74 21.18 65.31 -12.45
CA ASP A 74 20.73 65.46 -11.06
C ASP A 74 19.90 64.24 -10.62
N ASN A 75 19.03 63.73 -11.50
CA ASN A 75 18.25 62.53 -11.23
C ASN A 75 19.14 61.29 -11.07
N VAL A 76 20.10 61.08 -11.98
CA VAL A 76 21.08 60.00 -11.89
C VAL A 76 21.91 60.13 -10.61
N GLN A 77 22.34 61.33 -10.25
CA GLN A 77 23.07 61.54 -9.00
C GLN A 77 22.20 61.20 -7.79
N ASN A 78 20.93 61.60 -7.77
CA ASN A 78 19.99 61.26 -6.72
C ASN A 78 19.80 59.74 -6.59
N ILE A 79 19.71 59.00 -7.70
CA ILE A 79 19.63 57.52 -7.68
C ILE A 79 20.94 56.91 -7.15
N LYS A 80 22.10 57.46 -7.54
CA LYS A 80 23.41 56.99 -7.07
C LYS A 80 23.66 57.23 -5.59
N THR A 81 23.08 58.31 -5.03
CA THR A 81 23.22 58.65 -3.62
C THR A 81 22.07 58.14 -2.76
N SER A 82 20.98 57.67 -3.36
CA SER A 82 19.88 57.05 -2.62
C SER A 82 20.20 55.61 -2.25
N ASN A 83 19.38 55.03 -1.37
CA ASN A 83 19.47 53.62 -1.00
C ASN A 83 18.88 52.69 -2.06
N ALA A 84 18.47 53.18 -3.24
CA ALA A 84 17.77 52.35 -4.24
C ALA A 84 18.59 51.13 -4.67
N PHE A 85 19.91 51.27 -4.84
CA PHE A 85 20.78 50.14 -5.15
C PHE A 85 20.81 49.12 -4.01
N TYR A 86 20.94 49.58 -2.77
CA TYR A 86 20.93 48.72 -1.59
C TYR A 86 19.60 47.99 -1.42
N GLU A 87 18.48 48.68 -1.60
CA GLU A 87 17.13 48.10 -1.50
C GLU A 87 16.91 47.01 -2.57
N ILE A 88 17.30 47.29 -3.82
CA ILE A 88 17.21 46.32 -4.91
C ILE A 88 18.12 45.11 -4.64
N GLU A 89 19.37 45.33 -4.26
CA GLU A 89 20.32 44.25 -3.92
C GLU A 89 19.82 43.40 -2.75
N HIS A 90 19.25 44.04 -1.71
CA HIS A 90 18.65 43.36 -0.57
C HIS A 90 17.45 42.50 -0.99
N SER A 91 16.49 43.07 -1.73
CA SER A 91 15.32 42.33 -2.23
C SER A 91 15.73 41.16 -3.14
N LEU A 92 16.73 41.34 -4.01
CA LEU A 92 17.24 40.26 -4.86
C LEU A 92 17.88 39.15 -4.03
N THR A 93 18.61 39.51 -2.96
CA THR A 93 19.21 38.54 -2.04
C THR A 93 18.13 37.72 -1.31
N GLU A 94 17.11 38.39 -0.78
CA GLU A 94 15.98 37.74 -0.12
C GLU A 94 15.23 36.79 -1.06
N LEU A 95 14.96 37.22 -2.30
CA LEU A 95 14.34 36.37 -3.32
C LEU A 95 15.19 35.13 -3.63
N ALA A 96 16.51 35.29 -3.75
CA ALA A 96 17.43 34.18 -4.00
C ALA A 96 17.44 33.17 -2.84
N GLU A 97 17.44 33.64 -1.59
CA GLU A 97 17.37 32.80 -0.39
C GLU A 97 16.03 32.07 -0.29
N ASN A 98 14.92 32.74 -0.58
CA ASN A 98 13.59 32.14 -0.64
C ASN A 98 13.52 31.02 -1.68
N ILE A 99 14.03 31.25 -2.89
CA ILE A 99 14.09 30.23 -3.95
C ILE A 99 14.94 29.04 -3.50
N LYS A 100 16.08 29.28 -2.84
CA LYS A 100 16.95 28.22 -2.32
C LYS A 100 16.21 27.37 -1.27
N THR A 101 15.48 28.00 -0.36
CA THR A 101 14.68 27.34 0.68
C THR A 101 13.55 26.53 0.08
N ILE A 102 12.79 27.10 -0.86
CA ILE A 102 11.73 26.38 -1.59
C ILE A 102 12.30 25.15 -2.29
N ARG A 103 13.44 25.29 -2.98
CA ARG A 103 14.10 24.19 -3.68
C ARG A 103 14.51 23.07 -2.72
N GLN A 104 15.12 23.41 -1.58
CA GLN A 104 15.50 22.43 -0.56
C GLN A 104 14.29 21.70 0.02
N ASN A 105 13.21 22.43 0.33
CA ASN A 105 11.96 21.85 0.82
C ASN A 105 11.36 20.87 -0.19
N ARG A 106 11.32 21.23 -1.48
CA ARG A 106 10.80 20.34 -2.53
C ARG A 106 11.68 19.10 -2.71
N GLN A 107 13.00 19.23 -2.63
CA GLN A 107 13.91 18.07 -2.67
C GLN A 107 13.69 17.11 -1.48
N ASN A 108 13.48 17.65 -0.28
CA ASN A 108 13.18 16.83 0.90
C ASN A 108 11.81 16.14 0.80
N ILE A 109 10.79 16.83 0.28
CA ILE A 109 9.48 16.23 0.02
C ILE A 109 9.60 15.09 -0.99
N LEU A 110 10.35 15.26 -2.08
CA LEU A 110 10.55 14.19 -3.07
C LEU A 110 11.19 12.94 -2.47
N LYS A 111 12.21 13.10 -1.62
CA LYS A 111 12.84 11.97 -0.92
C LYS A 111 11.86 11.24 0.00
N THR A 112 11.18 11.99 0.87
CA THR A 112 10.23 11.41 1.85
C THR A 112 9.00 10.80 1.17
N LEU A 113 8.58 11.29 0.00
CA LEU A 113 7.47 10.71 -0.76
C LEU A 113 7.80 9.32 -1.29
N SER A 114 9.04 9.10 -1.73
CA SER A 114 9.51 7.77 -2.14
C SER A 114 9.56 6.80 -0.96
N GLU A 115 10.07 7.24 0.19
CA GLU A 115 10.12 6.45 1.43
C GLU A 115 8.71 6.09 1.92
N LYS A 116 7.78 7.05 1.94
CA LYS A 116 6.37 6.82 2.31
C LYS A 116 5.71 5.81 1.37
N LYS A 117 5.94 5.94 0.05
CA LYS A 117 5.43 4.97 -0.93
C LYS A 117 5.98 3.57 -0.65
N PHE A 118 7.30 3.44 -0.42
CA PHE A 118 7.93 2.16 -0.12
C PHE A 118 7.34 1.53 1.15
N LYS A 119 7.18 2.32 2.23
CA LYS A 119 6.59 1.87 3.49
C LYS A 119 5.16 1.36 3.29
N ILE A 120 4.31 2.10 2.58
CA ILE A 120 2.94 1.68 2.30
C ILE A 120 2.92 0.37 1.49
N LEU A 121 3.79 0.22 0.49
CA LEU A 121 3.89 -1.01 -0.29
C LEU A 121 4.33 -2.21 0.57
N GLN A 122 5.24 -1.98 1.52
CA GLN A 122 5.67 -3.00 2.47
C GLN A 122 4.53 -3.38 3.43
N GLU A 123 3.83 -2.41 4.01
CA GLU A 123 2.67 -2.63 4.88
C GLU A 123 1.57 -3.43 4.16
N ILE A 124 1.28 -3.11 2.89
CA ILE A 124 0.33 -3.88 2.05
C ILE A 124 0.80 -5.35 1.91
N LYS A 125 2.09 -5.56 1.64
CA LYS A 125 2.66 -6.91 1.48
C LYS A 125 2.60 -7.71 2.78
N GLU A 126 2.99 -7.10 3.90
CA GLU A 126 2.96 -7.72 5.23
C GLU A 126 1.53 -8.06 5.65
N THR A 127 0.58 -7.14 5.40
CA THR A 127 -0.84 -7.37 5.67
C THR A 127 -1.37 -8.54 4.86
N ARG A 128 -1.07 -8.59 3.54
CA ARG A 128 -1.46 -9.72 2.68
C ARG A 128 -0.90 -11.04 3.19
N ASN A 129 0.38 -11.09 3.53
CA ASN A 129 1.02 -12.30 4.05
C ASN A 129 0.37 -12.75 5.37
N THR A 130 0.03 -11.81 6.25
CA THR A 130 -0.64 -12.10 7.52
C THR A 130 -2.02 -12.70 7.31
N ILE A 131 -2.81 -12.12 6.39
CA ILE A 131 -4.14 -12.64 6.03
C ILE A 131 -4.01 -14.05 5.46
N ASN A 132 -3.12 -14.28 4.50
CA ASN A 132 -2.91 -15.61 3.90
C ASN A 132 -2.53 -16.64 4.95
N ASN A 133 -1.54 -16.34 5.79
CA ASN A 133 -1.11 -17.26 6.85
C ASN A 133 -2.24 -17.59 7.84
N HIS A 134 -3.16 -16.65 8.08
CA HIS A 134 -4.30 -16.89 8.94
C HIS A 134 -5.35 -17.78 8.27
N LEU A 135 -5.60 -17.55 6.98
CA LEU A 135 -6.50 -18.40 6.18
C LEU A 135 -5.96 -19.83 6.07
N ASP A 136 -4.65 -20.00 5.85
CA ASP A 136 -4.00 -21.32 5.81
C ASP A 136 -4.18 -22.07 7.13
N LYS A 137 -3.98 -21.39 8.28
CA LYS A 137 -4.21 -21.99 9.61
C LYS A 137 -5.66 -22.39 9.83
N ILE A 138 -6.62 -21.54 9.45
CA ILE A 138 -8.05 -21.87 9.56
C ILE A 138 -8.38 -23.09 8.70
N GLN A 139 -7.84 -23.16 7.49
CA GLN A 139 -8.01 -24.31 6.60
C GLN A 139 -7.47 -25.59 7.24
N ASP A 140 -6.24 -25.56 7.74
CA ASP A 140 -5.60 -26.71 8.39
C ASP A 140 -6.39 -27.18 9.62
N ASP A 141 -6.87 -26.25 10.45
CA ASP A 141 -7.68 -26.57 11.64
C ASP A 141 -9.01 -27.24 11.27
N ILE A 142 -9.68 -26.75 10.22
CA ILE A 142 -10.92 -27.34 9.70
C ILE A 142 -10.65 -28.75 9.16
N ILE A 143 -9.61 -28.92 8.34
CA ILE A 143 -9.23 -30.23 7.78
C ILE A 143 -8.93 -31.22 8.91
N ASN A 144 -8.15 -30.82 9.91
CA ASN A 144 -7.83 -31.66 11.06
C ASN A 144 -9.10 -32.05 11.83
N THR A 145 -10.01 -31.11 12.06
CA THR A 145 -11.28 -31.38 12.75
C THR A 145 -12.15 -32.36 11.96
N LEU A 146 -12.22 -32.21 10.64
CA LEU A 146 -12.95 -33.12 9.76
C LEU A 146 -12.36 -34.54 9.82
N ASN A 147 -11.04 -34.67 9.70
CA ASN A 147 -10.35 -35.95 9.77
C ASN A 147 -10.55 -36.65 11.11
N LEU A 148 -10.41 -35.93 12.23
CA LEU A 148 -10.62 -36.50 13.57
C LEU A 148 -12.07 -36.94 13.79
N THR A 149 -13.03 -36.19 13.22
CA THR A 149 -14.45 -36.55 13.30
C THR A 149 -14.74 -37.80 12.48
N GLU A 150 -14.24 -37.86 11.25
CA GLU A 150 -14.36 -39.02 10.37
C GLU A 150 -13.73 -40.27 10.98
N GLU A 151 -12.51 -40.14 11.52
CA GLU A 151 -11.80 -41.26 12.16
C GLU A 151 -12.59 -41.81 13.36
N LYS A 152 -13.13 -40.91 14.19
CA LYS A 152 -13.95 -41.30 15.34
C LYS A 152 -15.22 -42.04 14.92
N GLU A 153 -15.96 -41.51 13.95
CA GLU A 153 -17.19 -42.15 13.45
C GLU A 153 -16.88 -43.48 12.76
N SER A 154 -15.81 -43.53 11.95
CA SER A 154 -15.35 -44.75 11.28
C SER A 154 -15.01 -45.85 12.29
N ARG A 155 -14.28 -45.49 13.35
CA ARG A 155 -13.94 -46.44 14.43
C ARG A 155 -15.16 -46.96 15.17
N GLN A 156 -16.17 -46.11 15.39
CA GLN A 156 -17.43 -46.54 16.00
C GLN A 156 -18.17 -47.53 15.10
N ILE A 157 -18.22 -47.26 13.79
CA ILE A 157 -18.81 -48.16 12.80
C ILE A 157 -18.05 -49.50 12.76
N GLU A 158 -16.71 -49.50 12.78
CA GLU A 158 -15.90 -50.72 12.78
C GLU A 158 -16.14 -51.60 14.02
N VAL A 159 -16.24 -50.99 15.19
CA VAL A 159 -16.58 -51.70 16.44
C VAL A 159 -17.95 -52.35 16.32
N LEU A 160 -18.94 -51.62 15.80
CA LEU A 160 -20.28 -52.15 15.59
C LEU A 160 -20.30 -53.31 14.59
N LEU A 161 -19.62 -53.16 13.45
CA LEU A 161 -19.51 -54.24 12.46
C LEU A 161 -18.87 -55.50 13.06
N THR A 162 -17.85 -55.34 13.90
CA THR A 162 -17.20 -56.45 14.59
C THR A 162 -18.15 -57.16 15.56
N GLN A 163 -18.93 -56.40 16.33
CA GLN A 163 -19.93 -56.94 17.24
C GLN A 163 -21.04 -57.69 16.50
N LEU A 164 -21.57 -57.11 15.43
CA LEU A 164 -22.59 -57.74 14.59
C LEU A 164 -22.09 -59.03 13.96
N LYS A 165 -20.86 -59.05 13.45
CA LYS A 165 -20.22 -60.25 12.89
C LYS A 165 -20.08 -61.36 13.94
N TRP A 166 -19.68 -61.02 15.16
CA TRP A 166 -19.62 -62.00 16.23
C TRP A 166 -21.01 -62.60 16.53
N LYS A 167 -22.06 -61.76 16.57
CA LYS A 167 -23.44 -62.21 16.77
C LYS A 167 -23.98 -63.08 15.64
N GLU A 168 -23.67 -62.73 14.39
CA GLU A 168 -24.00 -63.54 13.21
C GLU A 168 -23.41 -64.96 13.32
N ASN A 169 -22.16 -65.07 13.76
CA ASN A 169 -21.51 -66.36 13.98
C ASN A 169 -22.20 -67.19 15.08
N GLU A 170 -22.58 -66.56 16.20
CA GLU A 170 -23.30 -67.25 17.29
C GLU A 170 -24.67 -67.79 16.83
N ILE A 171 -25.40 -67.02 16.01
CA ILE A 171 -26.68 -67.44 15.43
C ILE A 171 -26.46 -68.58 14.42
N SER A 172 -25.45 -68.47 13.57
CA SER A 172 -25.07 -69.50 12.60
C SER A 172 -24.69 -70.83 13.27
N GLU A 173 -24.06 -70.78 14.44
CA GLU A 173 -23.80 -71.98 15.25
C GLU A 173 -25.10 -72.60 15.78
N CYS A 174 -26.03 -71.79 16.27
CA CYS A 174 -27.34 -72.26 16.74
C CYS A 174 -28.12 -72.94 15.59
N GLN A 175 -28.07 -72.38 14.38
CA GLN A 175 -28.66 -72.98 13.17
C GLN A 175 -28.03 -74.33 12.83
N ARG A 176 -26.70 -74.42 12.83
CA ARG A 176 -25.98 -75.69 12.61
C ARG A 176 -26.34 -76.75 13.66
N ASN A 177 -26.52 -76.34 14.91
CA ASN A 177 -26.91 -77.25 15.99
C ASN A 177 -28.33 -77.77 15.82
N ILE A 178 -29.28 -76.93 15.40
CA ILE A 178 -30.65 -77.38 15.06
C ILE A 178 -30.62 -78.46 13.97
N GLU A 179 -29.82 -78.26 12.92
CA GLU A 179 -29.76 -79.23 11.82
C GLU A 179 -29.17 -80.56 12.26
N LYS A 180 -28.13 -80.54 13.10
CA LYS A 180 -27.58 -81.77 13.71
C LYS A 180 -28.59 -82.49 14.60
N ILE A 181 -29.35 -81.75 15.41
CA ILE A 181 -30.41 -82.30 16.25
C ILE A 181 -31.50 -82.96 15.38
N ARG A 182 -31.86 -82.34 14.25
CA ARG A 182 -32.87 -82.89 13.34
C ARG A 182 -32.45 -84.23 12.73
N GLN A 183 -31.15 -84.48 12.53
CA GLN A 183 -30.64 -85.64 11.81
C GLN A 183 -30.29 -86.85 12.70
N HIS A 184 -29.90 -86.66 13.97
CA HIS A 184 -29.13 -87.69 14.70
C HIS A 184 -29.41 -87.86 16.20
N VAL A 185 -30.65 -87.69 16.70
CA VAL A 185 -30.95 -87.88 18.13
C VAL A 185 -32.29 -88.56 18.41
N THR A 186 -32.36 -89.23 19.56
CA THR A 186 -33.60 -89.84 20.09
C THR A 186 -34.64 -88.77 20.44
N ASP A 187 -35.91 -89.14 20.55
CA ASP A 187 -37.02 -88.22 20.84
C ASP A 187 -36.80 -87.39 22.12
N LEU A 188 -36.31 -88.03 23.18
CA LEU A 188 -36.02 -87.36 24.46
C LEU A 188 -34.88 -86.33 24.32
N GLN A 189 -33.80 -86.70 23.63
CA GLN A 189 -32.66 -85.80 23.37
C GLN A 189 -33.10 -84.61 22.51
N THR A 190 -33.89 -84.87 21.47
CA THR A 190 -34.48 -83.82 20.62
C THR A 190 -35.31 -82.82 21.43
N PHE A 191 -36.22 -83.31 22.28
CA PHE A 191 -37.07 -82.46 23.10
C PHE A 191 -36.24 -81.57 24.05
N VAL A 192 -35.28 -82.14 24.76
CA VAL A 192 -34.44 -81.40 25.73
C VAL A 192 -33.55 -80.37 25.00
N SER A 193 -32.87 -80.79 23.92
CA SER A 193 -31.97 -79.90 23.18
C SER A 193 -32.70 -78.74 22.51
N ILE A 194 -33.88 -78.97 21.93
CA ILE A 194 -34.70 -77.89 21.36
C ILE A 194 -35.14 -76.91 22.44
N LYS A 195 -35.63 -77.37 23.60
CA LYS A 195 -36.05 -76.47 24.69
C LYS A 195 -34.90 -75.60 25.20
N GLN A 196 -33.69 -76.15 25.31
CA GLN A 196 -32.50 -75.37 25.67
C GLN A 196 -32.12 -74.36 24.59
N LEU A 197 -32.19 -74.75 23.32
CA LEU A 197 -31.80 -73.91 22.19
C LEU A 197 -32.80 -72.76 21.98
N VAL A 198 -34.10 -72.98 22.19
CA VAL A 198 -35.13 -71.93 22.23
C VAL A 198 -34.81 -70.88 23.30
N LYS A 199 -34.41 -71.30 24.51
CA LYS A 199 -33.98 -70.36 25.56
C LYS A 199 -32.75 -69.55 25.13
N LYS A 200 -31.74 -70.21 24.54
CA LYS A 200 -30.53 -69.55 24.04
C LYS A 200 -30.84 -68.51 22.95
N VAL A 201 -31.70 -68.86 21.99
CA VAL A 201 -32.12 -67.94 20.91
C VAL A 201 -32.89 -66.75 21.48
N SER A 202 -33.82 -66.97 22.40
CA SER A 202 -34.59 -65.90 23.03
C SER A 202 -33.71 -64.88 23.77
N ILE A 203 -32.69 -65.35 24.52
CA ILE A 203 -31.71 -64.46 25.18
C ILE A 203 -30.91 -63.66 24.14
N LYS A 204 -30.46 -64.31 23.06
CA LYS A 204 -29.69 -63.65 21.99
C LYS A 204 -30.52 -62.62 21.23
N GLU A 205 -31.80 -62.89 20.99
CA GLU A 205 -32.74 -61.98 20.35
C GLU A 205 -32.97 -60.70 21.18
N GLN A 206 -33.16 -60.84 22.51
CA GLN A 206 -33.28 -59.69 23.41
C GLN A 206 -32.02 -58.81 23.40
N LEU A 207 -30.84 -59.43 23.38
CA LEU A 207 -29.57 -58.70 23.27
C LEU A 207 -29.44 -57.99 21.91
N LEU A 208 -29.84 -58.63 20.80
CA LEU A 208 -29.81 -58.02 19.48
C LEU A 208 -30.75 -56.81 19.38
N GLN A 209 -31.93 -56.90 19.98
CA GLN A 209 -32.91 -55.80 20.09
C GLN A 209 -32.37 -54.63 20.93
N SER A 210 -31.51 -54.89 21.91
CA SER A 210 -30.87 -53.82 22.69
C SER A 210 -29.83 -53.05 21.88
N ILE A 211 -29.05 -53.74 21.03
CA ILE A 211 -28.08 -53.13 20.11
C ILE A 211 -28.83 -52.26 19.08
N THR A 212 -29.85 -52.80 18.44
CA THR A 212 -30.65 -52.06 17.42
C THR A 212 -31.48 -50.89 17.98
N LYS A 213 -31.78 -50.86 19.29
CA LYS A 213 -32.51 -49.74 19.93
C LYS A 213 -31.58 -48.66 20.50
N VAL A 214 -30.41 -49.05 21.01
CA VAL A 214 -29.44 -48.12 21.62
C VAL A 214 -28.61 -47.43 20.54
N GLU A 215 -28.28 -48.14 19.48
CA GLU A 215 -27.54 -47.59 18.35
C GLU A 215 -28.56 -47.14 17.31
N ASN A 216 -28.71 -45.83 17.17
CA ASN A 216 -29.37 -45.25 16.01
C ASN A 216 -28.62 -45.69 14.73
N CYS A 217 -28.87 -46.89 14.20
CA CYS A 217 -28.36 -47.33 12.89
C CYS A 217 -28.76 -46.38 11.74
N GLN A 218 -29.61 -45.38 12.02
CA GLN A 218 -30.01 -44.29 11.13
C GLN A 218 -29.19 -42.98 11.28
N LYS A 219 -28.29 -42.81 12.26
CA LYS A 219 -27.71 -41.49 12.59
C LYS A 219 -26.26 -41.22 12.21
N SER A 220 -25.51 -42.13 11.59
CA SER A 220 -24.19 -41.78 11.04
C SER A 220 -24.33 -41.12 9.65
N ARG A 221 -25.10 -40.03 9.57
CA ARG A 221 -25.15 -39.22 8.36
C ARG A 221 -24.33 -37.96 8.63
N LEU A 222 -23.00 -38.13 8.63
CA LEU A 222 -22.11 -36.98 8.49
C LEU A 222 -22.53 -36.24 7.22
N SER A 223 -23.13 -35.06 7.39
CA SER A 223 -23.49 -34.18 6.29
C SER A 223 -22.44 -33.10 6.18
N TYR A 224 -21.57 -33.23 5.19
CA TYR A 224 -20.60 -32.18 4.88
C TYR A 224 -21.31 -31.06 4.12
N GLN A 225 -21.29 -29.86 4.69
CA GLN A 225 -21.81 -28.67 4.04
C GLN A 225 -20.81 -27.54 4.21
N VAL A 226 -20.52 -26.84 3.11
CA VAL A 226 -19.73 -25.61 3.16
C VAL A 226 -20.62 -24.51 3.73
N SER A 227 -20.10 -23.76 4.70
CA SER A 227 -20.81 -22.63 5.28
C SER A 227 -21.20 -21.62 4.19
N THR A 228 -22.47 -21.20 4.18
CA THR A 228 -22.99 -20.16 3.28
C THR A 228 -22.26 -18.81 3.47
N ALA A 229 -21.66 -18.59 4.64
CA ALA A 229 -20.82 -17.41 4.87
C ALA A 229 -19.59 -17.36 3.96
N ILE A 230 -18.94 -18.50 3.70
CA ILE A 230 -17.77 -18.58 2.81
C ILE A 230 -18.16 -18.16 1.39
N GLN A 231 -19.33 -18.60 0.91
CA GLN A 231 -19.84 -18.22 -0.42
C GLN A 231 -20.08 -16.71 -0.54
N LYS A 232 -20.56 -16.07 0.54
CA LYS A 232 -20.75 -14.62 0.59
C LYS A 232 -19.43 -13.83 0.61
N TYR A 233 -18.41 -14.33 1.31
CA TYR A 233 -17.10 -13.67 1.31
C TYR A 233 -16.41 -13.72 -0.05
N VAL A 234 -16.59 -14.80 -0.82
CA VAL A 234 -16.02 -14.92 -2.17
C VAL A 234 -16.54 -13.83 -3.12
N THR A 235 -17.81 -13.42 -2.99
CA THR A 235 -18.36 -12.32 -3.80
C THR A 235 -17.84 -10.95 -3.39
N ASP A 236 -17.53 -10.75 -2.10
CA ASP A 236 -17.11 -9.45 -1.56
C ASP A 236 -15.62 -9.15 -1.76
N ILE A 237 -14.77 -10.18 -1.97
CA ILE A 237 -13.31 -10.04 -2.17
C ILE A 237 -12.95 -9.13 -3.36
N GLN A 238 -13.80 -9.04 -4.38
CA GLN A 238 -13.53 -8.21 -5.56
C GLN A 238 -13.48 -6.71 -5.25
N SER A 239 -14.26 -6.24 -4.27
CA SER A 239 -14.29 -4.83 -3.87
C SER A 239 -13.13 -4.44 -2.93
N PHE A 240 -12.49 -5.41 -2.30
CA PHE A 240 -11.40 -5.19 -1.34
C PHE A 240 -10.13 -4.62 -1.99
N GLY A 241 -9.94 -4.84 -3.29
CA GLY A 241 -8.78 -4.37 -4.06
C GLY A 241 -8.89 -2.94 -4.60
N GLU A 242 -10.00 -2.22 -4.35
CA GLU A 242 -10.20 -0.89 -4.91
C GLU A 242 -9.33 0.16 -4.22
N VAL A 243 -8.45 0.80 -5.01
CA VAL A 243 -7.58 1.87 -4.52
C VAL A 243 -8.18 3.23 -4.88
N HIS A 244 -8.75 3.91 -3.88
CA HIS A 244 -9.21 5.30 -4.04
C HIS A 244 -8.05 6.28 -3.88
N ARG A 245 -7.65 6.93 -4.97
CA ARG A 245 -6.68 8.03 -4.91
C ARG A 245 -7.42 9.33 -4.60
N ARG A 246 -7.22 9.90 -3.41
CA ARG A 246 -7.64 11.28 -3.13
C ARG A 246 -6.54 12.25 -3.57
N PRO A 247 -6.80 13.19 -4.49
CA PRO A 247 -5.90 14.32 -4.72
C PRO A 247 -5.83 15.13 -3.43
N SER A 248 -4.63 15.34 -2.89
CA SER A 248 -4.43 16.27 -1.78
C SER A 248 -4.66 17.69 -2.30
N LEU A 249 -5.73 18.34 -1.79
CA LEU A 249 -6.01 19.75 -2.02
C LEU A 249 -4.75 20.55 -1.71
N VAL A 250 -4.20 21.18 -2.75
CA VAL A 250 -3.18 22.21 -2.57
C VAL A 250 -3.89 23.35 -1.86
N LEU A 251 -3.58 23.56 -0.58
CA LEU A 251 -3.96 24.77 0.13
C LEU A 251 -3.23 25.92 -0.57
N SER A 252 -3.95 26.57 -1.48
CA SER A 252 -3.62 27.89 -1.99
C SER A 252 -3.74 28.86 -0.82
N SER A 253 -2.58 29.27 -0.30
CA SER A 253 -2.41 30.45 0.55
C SER A 253 -2.74 31.73 -0.22
#